data_AF-C9SS09-F1
#
_entry.id   AF-C9SS09-F1
#
_cell.length_a   1.000
_cell.length_b   1.000
_cell.length_c   1.000
_cell.angle_alpha   90.00
_cell.angle_beta   90.00
_cell.angle_gamma   90.00
#
_symmetry.space_group_name_H-M   'P 1'
#
loop_
_entity.id
_entity.type
_entity.pdbx_description
1 polymer ?
#
loop_
_entity_poly.entity_id
_entity_poly.type
_entity_poly.pdbx_seq_one_letter_code
_entity_poly.pdbx_strand_id
1 'polypeptide(L)'
;MSGGFANAVYYPSWIIYKGKPPSSLNVTQASHVLYSFVGKHDDDDDDDGLTSIKAIDEWADTGVEADGEKGCLAALAKLKRSNPHLKTLVSIGGGTGSAQFPAMAANPQARETFARAIRAFVEQHELDGVDTPQERPRGPTTFLHLLYTIRTQLPGPRYLLTTALPPGRAAGHPFSDAGEMNYCDFPAAWVEQARVDEEAAAAWHVDPDKGFASFDTPASVRIKARWVRERQLGGLMYWTGSADRPGRESLVSAGYLEMHGYAPL
;
A
#
# COMPACT_ATOMS: atom_id res chain seq x y z
N MET A 1 2.52 -12.54 -18.45
CA MET A 1 2.78 -12.41 -17.00
C MET A 1 3.36 -13.73 -16.55
N SER A 2 4.64 -13.79 -16.20
CA SER A 2 5.25 -14.99 -15.62
C SER A 2 4.55 -15.27 -14.28
N GLY A 3 3.92 -16.44 -14.18
CA GLY A 3 2.98 -16.80 -13.11
C GLY A 3 3.63 -16.91 -11.73
N GLY A 4 3.27 -15.99 -10.85
CA GLY A 4 3.58 -16.02 -9.42
C GLY A 4 2.57 -15.15 -8.65
N PHE A 5 2.50 -15.32 -7.33
CA PHE A 5 1.63 -14.53 -6.48
C PHE A 5 2.15 -13.10 -6.33
N ALA A 6 1.25 -12.13 -6.29
CA ALA A 6 1.56 -10.81 -5.78
C ALA A 6 1.82 -10.89 -4.27
N ASN A 7 2.91 -10.27 -3.83
CA ASN A 7 3.21 -9.98 -2.44
C ASN A 7 3.47 -8.48 -2.38
N ALA A 8 2.43 -7.69 -2.14
CA ALA A 8 2.44 -6.23 -2.30
C ALA A 8 2.55 -5.53 -0.95
N VAL A 9 3.30 -4.43 -0.87
CA VAL A 9 3.43 -3.65 0.36
C VAL A 9 3.16 -2.18 0.10
N TYR A 10 2.45 -1.53 1.02
CA TYR A 10 2.39 -0.06 1.04
C TYR A 10 3.63 0.51 1.73
N TYR A 11 4.16 1.60 1.18
CA TYR A 11 5.22 2.42 1.78
C TYR A 11 4.67 3.84 1.97
N PRO A 12 4.25 4.22 3.18
CA PRO A 12 3.86 5.58 3.48
C PRO A 12 5.07 6.51 3.58
N SER A 13 5.06 7.63 2.87
CA SER A 13 6.20 8.57 2.82
C SER A 13 6.60 9.07 4.21
N TRP A 14 5.63 9.30 5.10
CA TRP A 14 5.87 9.75 6.48
C TRP A 14 6.66 8.78 7.35
N ILE A 15 6.84 7.52 6.93
CA ILE A 15 7.67 6.58 7.69
C ILE A 15 9.16 6.95 7.64
N ILE A 16 9.58 7.78 6.68
CA ILE A 16 10.95 8.32 6.63
C ILE A 16 11.32 9.08 7.91
N TYR A 17 10.36 9.73 8.56
CA TYR A 17 10.57 10.45 9.82
C TYR A 17 10.83 9.51 11.01
N LYS A 18 10.57 8.22 10.85
CA LYS A 18 10.98 7.16 11.79
C LYS A 18 12.32 6.52 11.40
N GLY A 19 13.08 7.13 10.48
CA GLY A 19 14.37 6.62 10.00
C GLY A 19 14.25 5.38 9.11
N LYS A 20 13.10 5.20 8.43
CA LYS A 20 12.83 4.06 7.56
C LYS A 20 12.72 4.51 6.10
N PRO A 21 13.83 4.59 5.35
CA PRO A 21 13.80 4.92 3.93
C PRO A 21 13.26 3.74 3.10
N PRO A 22 12.98 3.90 1.79
CA PRO A 22 12.47 2.82 0.95
C PRO A 22 13.29 1.53 1.01
N SER A 23 14.62 1.61 1.17
CA SER A 23 15.50 0.44 1.33
C SER A 23 15.23 -0.39 2.59
N SER A 24 14.46 0.11 3.57
CA SER A 24 14.06 -0.65 4.75
C SER A 24 13.04 -1.75 4.44
N LEU A 25 12.41 -1.72 3.26
CA LEU A 25 11.44 -2.73 2.84
C LEU A 25 12.12 -4.05 2.48
N ASN A 26 11.45 -5.17 2.78
CA ASN A 26 11.87 -6.48 2.30
C ASN A 26 11.52 -6.67 0.81
N VAL A 27 12.28 -6.01 -0.07
CA VAL A 27 12.05 -6.02 -1.53
C VAL A 27 12.46 -7.31 -2.22
N THR A 28 13.20 -8.19 -1.54
CA THR A 28 13.53 -9.52 -2.10
C THR A 28 12.30 -10.43 -2.18
N GLN A 29 11.35 -10.26 -1.25
CA GLN A 29 10.13 -11.04 -1.17
C GLN A 29 8.88 -10.21 -1.50
N ALA A 30 8.98 -8.89 -1.55
CA ALA A 30 7.95 -8.05 -2.14
C ALA A 30 8.04 -8.07 -3.68
N SER A 31 6.88 -8.10 -4.31
CA SER A 31 6.72 -8.01 -5.76
C SER A 31 6.25 -6.61 -6.20
N HIS A 32 5.51 -5.92 -5.34
CA HIS A 32 4.96 -4.61 -5.60
C HIS A 32 5.17 -3.70 -4.38
N VAL A 33 5.62 -2.46 -4.61
CA VAL A 33 5.62 -1.38 -3.60
C VAL A 33 4.65 -0.31 -4.05
N LEU A 34 3.68 0.01 -3.20
CA LEU A 34 2.70 1.06 -3.41
C LEU A 34 3.11 2.27 -2.57
N TYR A 35 3.64 3.30 -3.22
CA TYR A 35 4.06 4.53 -2.57
C TYR A 35 2.83 5.34 -2.13
N SER A 36 2.67 5.54 -0.83
CA SER A 36 1.49 6.16 -0.22
C SER A 36 1.85 7.47 0.48
N PHE A 37 1.04 8.52 0.40
CA PHE A 37 0.11 8.80 -0.68
C PHE A 37 0.56 10.05 -1.40
N VAL A 38 0.13 10.17 -2.65
CA VAL A 38 0.17 11.43 -3.38
C VAL A 38 -1.26 11.94 -3.56
N GLY A 39 -1.43 13.25 -3.68
CA GLY A 39 -2.75 13.86 -3.69
C GLY A 39 -2.69 15.37 -3.55
N LYS A 40 -3.83 15.98 -3.25
CA LYS A 40 -3.94 17.42 -3.02
C LYS A 40 -3.33 17.77 -1.65
N HIS A 41 -2.57 18.85 -1.60
CA HIS A 41 -2.23 19.54 -0.36
C HIS A 41 -3.38 20.48 0.00
N ASP A 42 -3.91 20.41 1.23
CA ASP A 42 -5.11 21.12 1.65
C ASP A 42 -4.97 22.66 1.58
N ASP A 43 -3.73 23.18 1.53
CA ASP A 43 -3.42 24.61 1.57
C ASP A 43 -3.28 25.30 0.19
N ASP A 44 -3.39 24.57 -0.93
CA ASP A 44 -3.35 25.17 -2.27
C ASP A 44 -4.75 25.69 -2.69
N ASP A 45 -5.02 26.96 -2.39
CA ASP A 45 -6.22 27.72 -2.80
C ASP A 45 -6.24 28.09 -4.31
N ASP A 46 -5.09 28.02 -4.99
CA ASP A 46 -4.90 28.49 -6.38
C ASP A 46 -5.03 27.41 -7.46
N ASP A 47 -5.23 26.14 -7.08
CA ASP A 47 -5.39 25.04 -8.02
C ASP A 47 -6.81 24.46 -7.92
N ASP A 48 -7.44 24.19 -9.06
CA ASP A 48 -8.79 23.63 -9.13
C ASP A 48 -8.89 22.23 -8.48
N GLY A 49 -7.76 21.69 -8.02
CA GLY A 49 -7.65 20.43 -7.29
C GLY A 49 -8.02 19.22 -8.14
N LEU A 50 -8.20 19.44 -9.44
CA LEU A 50 -8.74 18.51 -10.42
C LEU A 50 -7.67 18.09 -11.44
N THR A 51 -6.51 18.76 -11.46
CA THR A 51 -5.58 18.71 -12.59
C THR A 51 -4.10 18.47 -12.23
N SER A 52 -3.71 18.50 -10.96
CA SER A 52 -2.35 18.17 -10.53
C SER A 52 -2.33 17.00 -9.53
N ILE A 53 -1.40 16.07 -9.72
CA ILE A 53 -1.01 15.10 -8.69
C ILE A 53 0.32 15.57 -8.16
N LYS A 54 0.34 15.97 -6.89
CA LYS A 54 1.53 16.45 -6.20
C LYS A 54 1.87 15.53 -5.04
N ALA A 55 3.12 15.66 -4.61
CA ALA A 55 3.57 15.21 -3.31
C ALA A 55 2.67 15.81 -2.22
N ILE A 56 2.17 14.99 -1.30
CA ILE A 56 1.43 15.49 -0.14
C ILE A 56 2.42 16.13 0.85
N ASP A 57 3.60 15.54 0.93
CA ASP A 57 4.72 16.00 1.75
C ASP A 57 5.94 16.17 0.82
N GLU A 58 6.07 17.36 0.22
CA GLU A 58 7.16 17.65 -0.72
C GLU A 58 8.54 17.37 -0.11
N TRP A 59 8.70 17.58 1.19
CA TRP A 59 9.94 17.29 1.89
C TRP A 59 10.22 15.79 1.91
N ALA A 60 9.30 14.96 2.39
CA ALA A 60 9.49 13.50 2.39
C ALA A 60 9.62 12.93 0.96
N ASP A 61 8.82 13.43 0.03
CA ASP A 61 8.66 12.88 -1.30
C ASP A 61 9.84 13.22 -2.22
N THR A 62 10.38 14.45 -2.11
CA THR A 62 11.37 15.01 -3.07
C THR A 62 12.54 15.78 -2.43
N GLY A 63 12.51 16.04 -1.11
CA GLY A 63 13.45 16.93 -0.44
C GLY A 63 14.47 16.23 0.46
N VAL A 64 14.00 15.31 1.31
CA VAL A 64 14.77 14.62 2.35
C VAL A 64 15.84 13.73 1.74
N GLU A 65 16.98 13.56 2.41
CA GLU A 65 17.95 12.54 2.01
C GLU A 65 17.40 11.15 2.37
N ALA A 66 17.28 10.28 1.37
CA ALA A 66 16.83 8.90 1.53
C ALA A 66 17.63 8.00 0.60
N ASP A 67 18.31 6.98 1.16
CA ASP A 67 19.11 6.01 0.40
C ASP A 67 20.15 6.64 -0.55
N GLY A 68 20.70 7.81 -0.19
CA GLY A 68 21.63 8.59 -1.00
C GLY A 68 20.98 9.29 -2.19
N GLU A 69 19.65 9.42 -2.20
CA GLU A 69 18.86 10.16 -3.17
C GLU A 69 18.12 11.32 -2.50
N LYS A 70 17.60 12.26 -3.31
CA LYS A 70 16.80 13.38 -2.83
C LYS A 70 15.31 13.07 -2.94
N GLY A 71 14.72 12.66 -1.82
CA GLY A 71 13.33 12.29 -1.66
C GLY A 71 13.08 10.79 -1.76
N CYS A 72 12.03 10.32 -1.09
CA CYS A 72 11.67 8.91 -1.10
C CYS A 72 11.25 8.38 -2.48
N LEU A 73 10.75 9.24 -3.39
CA LEU A 73 10.41 8.82 -4.76
C LEU A 73 11.67 8.48 -5.57
N ALA A 74 12.73 9.29 -5.48
CA ALA A 74 14.00 9.02 -6.16
C ALA A 74 14.69 7.78 -5.55
N ALA A 75 14.65 7.64 -4.23
CA ALA A 75 15.13 6.46 -3.52
C ALA A 75 14.39 5.18 -3.96
N LEU A 76 13.06 5.23 -4.12
CA LEU A 76 12.27 4.10 -4.60
C LEU A 76 12.60 3.75 -6.05
N ALA A 77 12.81 4.74 -6.94
CA ALA A 77 13.24 4.50 -8.30
C ALA A 77 14.62 3.80 -8.35
N LYS A 78 15.56 4.23 -7.51
CA LYS A 78 16.86 3.54 -7.34
C LYS A 78 16.69 2.11 -6.85
N LEU A 79 15.82 1.89 -5.85
CA LEU A 79 15.55 0.57 -5.30
C LEU A 79 14.98 -0.38 -6.36
N LYS A 80 14.06 0.09 -7.19
CA LYS A 80 13.52 -0.63 -8.35
C LYS A 80 14.60 -0.99 -9.37
N ARG A 81 15.49 -0.04 -9.72
CA ARG A 81 16.59 -0.31 -10.67
C ARG A 81 17.50 -1.44 -10.18
N SER A 82 17.70 -1.55 -8.87
CA SER A 82 18.47 -2.63 -8.24
C SER A 82 17.70 -3.95 -8.08
N ASN A 83 16.37 -3.95 -8.27
CA ASN A 83 15.50 -5.11 -8.10
C ASN A 83 14.54 -5.25 -9.30
N PRO A 84 15.00 -5.81 -10.44
CA PRO A 84 14.22 -5.81 -11.69
C PRO A 84 12.87 -6.55 -11.63
N HIS A 85 12.67 -7.43 -10.64
CA HIS A 85 11.38 -8.09 -10.39
C HIS A 85 10.36 -7.17 -9.73
N LEU A 86 10.81 -6.13 -9.04
CA LEU A 86 9.98 -5.23 -8.26
C LEU A 86 9.19 -4.30 -9.16
N LYS A 87 7.90 -4.14 -8.86
CA LYS A 87 7.02 -3.15 -9.46
C LYS A 87 6.71 -2.05 -8.47
N THR A 88 6.79 -0.80 -8.89
CA THR A 88 6.51 0.35 -8.03
C THR A 88 5.31 1.10 -8.58
N LEU A 89 4.32 1.36 -7.73
CA LEU A 89 3.13 2.10 -8.10
C LEU A 89 3.01 3.31 -7.18
N VAL A 90 2.44 4.39 -7.68
CA VAL A 90 1.98 5.48 -6.82
C VAL A 90 0.55 5.24 -6.39
N SER A 91 0.27 5.34 -5.09
CA SER A 91 -1.08 5.26 -4.54
C SER A 91 -1.62 6.66 -4.27
N ILE A 92 -2.79 6.93 -4.82
CA ILE A 92 -3.42 8.24 -4.76
C ILE A 92 -4.46 8.25 -3.65
N GLY A 93 -4.48 9.29 -2.81
CA GLY A 93 -5.50 9.47 -1.77
C GLY A 93 -4.93 9.46 -0.35
N GLY A 94 -5.50 8.63 0.54
CA GLY A 94 -5.31 8.74 2.00
C GLY A 94 -6.33 9.70 2.61
N GLY A 95 -6.75 9.45 3.86
CA GLY A 95 -7.96 10.03 4.49
C GLY A 95 -8.08 11.56 4.57
N THR A 96 -7.08 12.31 4.11
CA THR A 96 -7.09 13.77 4.04
C THR A 96 -7.24 14.34 2.61
N GLY A 97 -6.95 13.56 1.56
CA GLY A 97 -6.96 14.07 0.17
C GLY A 97 -8.24 13.82 -0.64
N SER A 98 -9.28 13.22 -0.06
CA SER A 98 -10.36 12.55 -0.80
C SER A 98 -11.57 13.42 -1.18
N ALA A 99 -11.72 14.60 -0.59
CA ALA A 99 -12.97 15.38 -0.63
C ALA A 99 -13.43 15.79 -2.05
N GLN A 100 -12.49 16.01 -2.98
CA GLN A 100 -12.78 16.51 -4.33
C GLN A 100 -12.91 15.39 -5.38
N PHE A 101 -12.52 14.15 -5.03
CA PHE A 101 -12.52 13.01 -5.95
C PHE A 101 -13.90 12.70 -6.56
N PRO A 102 -15.03 12.77 -5.82
CA PRO A 102 -16.33 12.50 -6.42
C PRO A 102 -16.71 13.49 -7.52
N ALA A 103 -16.40 14.78 -7.34
CA ALA A 103 -16.69 15.83 -8.32
C ALA A 103 -15.80 15.69 -9.56
N MET A 104 -14.50 15.44 -9.36
CA MET A 104 -13.54 15.11 -10.42
C MET A 104 -14.02 13.94 -11.26
N ALA A 105 -14.34 12.84 -10.60
CA ALA A 105 -14.70 11.61 -11.27
C ALA A 105 -16.03 11.73 -12.03
N ALA A 106 -16.94 12.62 -11.62
CA ALA A 106 -18.20 12.85 -12.34
C ALA A 106 -17.98 13.61 -13.67
N ASN A 107 -16.97 14.47 -13.78
CA ASN A 107 -16.73 15.31 -14.96
C ASN A 107 -15.78 14.62 -15.98
N PRO A 108 -16.20 14.35 -17.23
CA PRO A 108 -15.35 13.71 -18.24
C PRO A 108 -14.04 14.45 -18.56
N GLN A 109 -14.07 15.77 -18.63
CA GLN A 109 -12.88 16.57 -18.92
C GLN A 109 -11.90 16.54 -17.75
N ALA A 110 -12.42 16.61 -16.51
CA ALA A 110 -11.60 16.49 -15.31
C ALA A 110 -10.94 15.11 -15.22
N ARG A 111 -11.67 14.02 -15.51
CA ARG A 111 -11.11 12.67 -15.57
C ARG A 111 -9.93 12.56 -16.54
N GLU A 112 -10.05 13.15 -17.74
CA GLU A 112 -8.97 13.13 -18.74
C GLU A 112 -7.74 13.92 -18.28
N THR A 113 -7.94 15.09 -17.67
CA THR A 113 -6.80 15.85 -17.14
C THR A 113 -6.15 15.14 -15.97
N PHE A 114 -6.93 14.58 -15.05
CA PHE A 114 -6.43 13.77 -13.95
C PHE A 114 -5.63 12.55 -14.44
N ALA A 115 -6.15 11.80 -15.42
CA ALA A 115 -5.44 10.64 -15.98
C ALA A 115 -4.12 11.03 -16.68
N ARG A 116 -4.07 12.19 -17.36
CA ARG A 116 -2.82 12.73 -17.91
C ARG A 116 -1.82 13.12 -16.82
N ALA A 117 -2.29 13.72 -15.73
CA ALA A 117 -1.46 14.07 -14.58
C ALA A 117 -0.86 12.82 -13.91
N ILE A 118 -1.66 11.76 -13.73
CA ILE A 118 -1.15 10.46 -13.24
C ILE A 118 -0.04 9.96 -14.14
N ARG A 119 -0.26 9.94 -15.45
CA ARG A 119 0.76 9.46 -16.40
C ARG A 119 2.05 10.27 -16.29
N ALA A 120 1.95 11.59 -16.26
CA ALA A 120 3.11 12.46 -16.11
C ALA A 120 3.88 12.15 -14.81
N PHE A 121 3.19 11.97 -13.69
CA PHE A 121 3.80 11.63 -12.41
C PHE A 121 4.49 10.24 -12.45
N VAL A 122 3.80 9.24 -13.00
CA VAL A 122 4.34 7.88 -13.18
C VAL A 122 5.60 7.89 -14.02
N GLU A 123 5.61 8.64 -15.13
CA GLU A 123 6.78 8.76 -16.01
C GLU A 123 7.92 9.56 -15.36
N GLN A 124 7.61 10.65 -14.67
CA GLN A 124 8.57 11.50 -13.97
C GLN A 124 9.34 10.75 -12.87
N HIS A 125 8.66 9.87 -12.13
CA HIS A 125 9.24 9.14 -11.00
C HIS A 125 9.58 7.67 -11.32
N GLU A 126 9.65 7.31 -12.60
CA GLU A 126 10.03 5.97 -13.08
C GLU A 126 9.18 4.82 -12.49
N LEU A 127 7.90 5.06 -12.24
CA LEU A 127 6.97 4.09 -11.67
C LEU A 127 6.38 3.16 -12.75
N ASP A 128 5.93 1.98 -12.35
CA ASP A 128 5.26 1.00 -13.22
C ASP A 128 3.75 1.22 -13.33
N GLY A 129 3.15 2.11 -12.55
CA GLY A 129 1.72 2.33 -12.60
C GLY A 129 1.14 3.10 -11.42
N VAL A 130 -0.17 2.98 -11.28
CA VAL A 130 -0.96 3.72 -10.29
C VAL A 130 -1.91 2.80 -9.54
N ASP A 131 -2.08 3.07 -8.25
CA ASP A 131 -3.11 2.55 -7.38
C ASP A 131 -4.13 3.65 -7.09
N THR A 132 -5.38 3.46 -7.51
CA THR A 132 -6.42 4.49 -7.40
C THR A 132 -7.04 4.51 -6.00
N PRO A 133 -7.55 5.67 -5.54
CA PRO A 133 -8.00 5.87 -4.16
C PRO A 133 -9.02 4.85 -3.68
N GLN A 134 -8.92 4.54 -2.38
CA GLN A 134 -9.88 3.71 -1.63
C GLN A 134 -11.29 4.33 -1.59
N GLU A 135 -11.37 5.67 -1.61
CA GLU A 135 -12.65 6.39 -1.59
C GLU A 135 -13.27 6.48 -2.98
N ARG A 136 -14.33 5.69 -3.17
CA ARG A 136 -15.02 5.59 -4.46
C ARG A 136 -15.89 6.81 -4.73
N PRO A 137 -15.92 7.32 -5.98
CA PRO A 137 -16.98 8.22 -6.42
C PRO A 137 -18.35 7.60 -6.16
N ARG A 138 -19.35 8.42 -5.80
CA ARG A 138 -20.72 7.91 -5.60
C ARG A 138 -21.25 7.33 -6.92
N GLY A 139 -21.57 6.03 -6.92
CA GLY A 139 -22.17 5.31 -8.06
C GLY A 139 -21.16 4.44 -8.85
N PRO A 140 -21.50 3.17 -9.14
CA PRO A 140 -20.57 2.23 -9.78
C PRO A 140 -20.13 2.67 -11.19
N THR A 141 -21.00 3.33 -11.94
CA THR A 141 -20.72 3.80 -13.31
C THR A 141 -19.63 4.87 -13.35
N THR A 142 -19.65 5.81 -12.41
CA THR A 142 -18.65 6.90 -12.34
C THR A 142 -17.26 6.36 -12.06
N PHE A 143 -17.15 5.40 -11.15
CA PHE A 143 -15.88 4.74 -10.84
C PHE A 143 -15.33 3.97 -12.04
N LEU A 144 -16.19 3.25 -12.78
CA LEU A 144 -15.76 2.54 -14.00
C LEU A 144 -15.29 3.50 -15.09
N HIS A 145 -15.95 4.65 -15.28
CA HIS A 145 -15.49 5.68 -16.21
C HIS A 145 -14.12 6.25 -15.81
N LEU A 146 -13.87 6.45 -14.52
CA LEU A 146 -12.55 6.87 -14.03
C LEU A 146 -11.47 5.83 -14.34
N LEU A 147 -11.69 4.57 -13.98
CA LEU A 147 -10.73 3.50 -14.27
C LEU A 147 -10.48 3.34 -15.78
N TYR A 148 -11.53 3.47 -16.59
CA TYR A 148 -11.42 3.43 -18.05
C TYR A 148 -10.54 4.58 -18.57
N THR A 149 -10.82 5.82 -18.18
CA THR A 149 -10.03 6.99 -18.61
C THR A 149 -8.58 6.92 -18.12
N ILE A 150 -8.32 6.39 -16.92
CA ILE A 150 -6.95 6.16 -16.46
C ILE A 150 -6.27 5.09 -17.34
N ARG A 151 -6.97 4.01 -17.68
CA ARG A 151 -6.44 2.94 -18.52
C ARG A 151 -6.13 3.40 -19.95
N THR A 152 -6.88 4.35 -20.52
CA THR A 152 -6.56 4.90 -21.85
C THR A 152 -5.25 5.70 -21.84
N GLN A 153 -4.94 6.41 -20.75
CA GLN A 153 -3.68 7.13 -20.59
C GLN A 153 -2.51 6.21 -20.16
N LEU A 154 -2.80 5.13 -19.45
CA LEU A 154 -1.83 4.15 -18.93
C LEU A 154 -2.11 2.76 -19.53
N PRO A 155 -1.82 2.52 -20.83
CA PRO A 155 -2.11 1.25 -21.47
C PRO A 155 -1.24 0.11 -20.92
N GLY A 156 -1.86 -1.06 -20.75
CA GLY A 156 -1.13 -2.30 -20.49
C GLY A 156 -0.43 -2.82 -21.75
N PRO A 157 0.63 -3.66 -21.62
CA PRO A 157 1.19 -4.17 -20.38
C PRO A 157 2.23 -3.24 -19.74
N ARG A 158 2.51 -2.07 -20.36
CA ARG A 158 3.52 -1.12 -19.86
C ARG A 158 3.18 -0.60 -18.47
N TYR A 159 1.92 -0.24 -18.24
CA TYR A 159 1.48 0.34 -16.98
C TYR A 159 0.50 -0.55 -16.22
N LEU A 160 0.69 -0.65 -14.91
CA LEU A 160 -0.22 -1.27 -13.96
C LEU A 160 -1.30 -0.27 -13.51
N LEU A 161 -2.50 -0.78 -13.29
CA LEU A 161 -3.61 -0.04 -12.70
C LEU A 161 -4.23 -0.94 -11.64
N THR A 162 -4.13 -0.53 -10.39
CA THR A 162 -4.72 -1.22 -9.23
C THR A 162 -5.68 -0.29 -8.50
N THR A 163 -6.45 -0.85 -7.57
CA THR A 163 -7.30 -0.07 -6.67
C THR A 163 -7.44 -0.82 -5.36
N ALA A 164 -7.33 -0.08 -4.25
CA ALA A 164 -7.76 -0.58 -2.95
C ALA A 164 -9.29 -0.71 -2.93
N LEU A 165 -9.80 -1.92 -2.70
CA LEU A 165 -11.23 -2.16 -2.52
C LEU A 165 -11.52 -2.35 -1.03
N PRO A 166 -12.62 -1.76 -0.50
CA PRO A 166 -13.02 -2.09 0.85
C PRO A 166 -13.30 -3.59 0.93
N PRO A 167 -13.15 -4.21 2.11
CA PRO A 167 -13.73 -5.53 2.32
C PRO A 167 -15.24 -5.43 2.02
N GLY A 168 -15.88 -6.54 1.68
CA GLY A 168 -17.33 -6.57 1.43
C GLY A 168 -18.14 -6.14 2.67
N ARG A 169 -19.30 -6.76 2.92
CA ARG A 169 -19.91 -6.64 4.26
C ARG A 169 -18.99 -7.34 5.27
N ALA A 170 -18.01 -6.64 5.81
CA ALA A 170 -17.17 -7.11 6.89
C ALA A 170 -17.97 -7.02 8.19
N ALA A 171 -17.92 -8.08 8.98
CA ALA A 171 -18.36 -8.01 10.36
C ALA A 171 -17.26 -7.30 11.17
N GLY A 172 -17.63 -6.22 11.85
CA GLY A 172 -16.73 -5.50 12.76
C GLY A 172 -16.34 -4.10 12.25
N HIS A 173 -16.26 -3.18 13.20
CA HIS A 173 -15.64 -1.87 13.06
C HIS A 173 -14.54 -1.78 14.12
N PRO A 174 -13.53 -0.90 13.95
CA PRO A 174 -12.62 -0.59 15.05
C PRO A 174 -13.41 -0.29 16.32
N PHE A 175 -12.92 -0.76 17.47
CA PHE A 175 -13.50 -0.37 18.75
C PHE A 175 -13.42 1.15 18.88
N SER A 176 -14.45 1.78 19.47
CA SER A 176 -14.37 3.18 19.86
C SER A 176 -13.13 3.38 20.73
N ASP A 177 -12.35 4.42 20.46
CA ASP A 177 -11.11 4.77 21.17
C ASP A 177 -9.95 3.77 21.03
N ALA A 178 -9.99 2.86 20.05
CA ALA A 178 -8.85 2.02 19.73
C ALA A 178 -7.67 2.84 19.19
N GLY A 179 -6.48 2.59 19.73
CA GLY A 179 -5.23 3.08 19.15
C GLY A 179 -4.69 2.14 18.08
N GLU A 180 -3.81 2.66 17.23
CA GLU A 180 -3.06 1.88 16.24
C GLU A 180 -1.58 1.82 16.62
N MET A 181 -0.93 0.69 16.33
CA MET A 181 0.49 0.48 16.55
C MET A 181 1.07 -0.29 15.37
N ASN A 182 2.26 0.09 14.92
CA ASN A 182 2.98 -0.68 13.92
C ASN A 182 3.37 -2.05 14.47
N TYR A 183 3.36 -3.09 13.62
CA TYR A 183 3.70 -4.43 14.05
C TYR A 183 5.14 -4.54 14.63
N CYS A 184 6.08 -3.79 14.06
CA CYS A 184 7.45 -3.67 14.57
C CYS A 184 7.56 -2.97 15.92
N ASP A 185 6.57 -2.17 16.31
CA ASP A 185 6.60 -1.37 17.54
C ASP A 185 6.00 -2.13 18.75
N PHE A 186 5.33 -3.27 18.52
CA PHE A 186 4.86 -4.13 19.61
C PHE A 186 6.02 -4.66 20.46
N PRO A 187 5.83 -4.92 21.77
CA PRO A 187 6.81 -5.65 22.57
C PRO A 187 7.11 -7.04 21.99
N ALA A 188 8.37 -7.48 22.03
CA ALA A 188 8.74 -8.83 21.57
C ALA A 188 7.96 -9.93 22.29
N ALA A 189 7.76 -9.78 23.61
CA ALA A 189 6.98 -10.71 24.42
C ALA A 189 5.52 -10.82 23.96
N TRP A 190 4.91 -9.74 23.47
CA TRP A 190 3.53 -9.78 22.97
C TRP A 190 3.42 -10.60 21.69
N VAL A 191 4.39 -10.48 20.80
CA VAL A 191 4.44 -11.26 19.55
C VAL A 191 4.72 -12.74 19.84
N GLU A 192 5.65 -13.03 20.76
CA GLU A 192 5.98 -14.40 21.17
C GLU A 192 4.80 -15.11 21.85
N GLN A 193 4.05 -14.38 22.69
CA GLN A 193 2.93 -14.91 23.46
C GLN A 193 1.57 -14.65 22.78
N ALA A 194 1.57 -14.24 21.51
CA ALA A 194 0.35 -14.02 20.77
C ALA A 194 -0.40 -15.35 20.63
N ARG A 195 -1.72 -15.30 20.88
CA ARG A 195 -2.62 -16.41 20.60
C ARG A 195 -3.04 -16.35 19.15
N VAL A 196 -3.24 -17.52 18.54
CA VAL A 196 -3.73 -17.64 17.17
C VAL A 196 -4.98 -18.52 17.20
N ASP A 197 -6.08 -18.00 16.67
CA ASP A 197 -7.26 -18.78 16.33
C ASP A 197 -7.14 -19.17 14.86
N GLU A 198 -6.96 -20.47 14.61
CA GLU A 198 -6.75 -20.97 13.26
C GLU A 198 -8.04 -20.94 12.41
N GLU A 199 -9.21 -21.06 13.04
CA GLU A 199 -10.50 -21.04 12.36
C GLU A 199 -10.85 -19.61 11.92
N ALA A 200 -10.64 -18.64 12.81
CA ALA A 200 -10.82 -17.24 12.50
C ALA A 200 -9.67 -16.64 11.65
N ALA A 201 -8.55 -17.36 11.53
CA ALA A 201 -7.29 -16.86 10.97
C ALA A 201 -6.85 -15.52 11.59
N ALA A 202 -7.03 -15.39 12.90
CA ALA A 202 -6.82 -14.17 13.67
C ALA A 202 -5.82 -14.39 14.80
N ALA A 203 -5.05 -13.36 15.16
CA ALA A 203 -4.13 -13.41 16.28
C ALA A 203 -4.27 -12.18 17.18
N TRP A 204 -3.96 -12.36 18.46
CA TRP A 204 -4.08 -11.30 19.45
C TRP A 204 -3.18 -11.56 20.66
N HIS A 205 -2.97 -10.51 21.45
CA HIS A 205 -2.34 -10.58 22.76
C HIS A 205 -3.18 -9.78 23.77
N VAL A 206 -3.20 -10.24 25.02
CA VAL A 206 -3.80 -9.51 26.15
C VAL A 206 -2.71 -9.26 27.17
N ASP A 207 -2.33 -8.00 27.31
CA ASP A 207 -1.46 -7.55 28.38
C ASP A 207 -2.32 -7.18 29.59
N PRO A 208 -2.01 -7.69 30.80
CA PRO A 208 -2.82 -7.43 32.00
C PRO A 208 -2.96 -5.93 32.34
N ASP A 209 -1.97 -5.12 31.99
CA ASP A 209 -1.92 -3.70 32.35
C ASP A 209 -2.25 -2.79 31.15
N LYS A 210 -1.96 -3.23 29.92
CA LYS A 210 -2.11 -2.43 28.70
C LYS A 210 -3.29 -2.81 27.82
N GLY A 211 -4.00 -3.90 28.15
CA GLY A 211 -5.24 -4.31 27.50
C GLY A 211 -5.05 -5.24 26.30
N PHE A 212 -5.98 -5.17 25.36
CA PHE A 212 -6.09 -6.09 24.23
C PHE A 212 -5.49 -5.49 22.95
N ALA A 213 -4.68 -6.26 22.25
CA ALA A 213 -4.17 -5.93 20.92
C ALA A 213 -4.49 -7.06 19.93
N SER A 214 -5.16 -6.74 18.82
CA SER A 214 -5.35 -7.62 17.67
C SER A 214 -4.35 -7.23 16.58
N PHE A 215 -3.59 -8.19 16.07
CA PHE A 215 -2.58 -7.98 15.03
C PHE A 215 -2.26 -9.29 14.33
N ASP A 216 -1.65 -9.22 13.14
CA ASP A 216 -1.19 -10.41 12.44
C ASP A 216 0.16 -10.91 12.97
N THR A 217 0.32 -12.22 12.99
CA THR A 217 1.57 -12.92 13.29
C THR A 217 2.01 -13.75 12.07
N PRO A 218 3.26 -14.23 12.00
CA PRO A 218 3.66 -15.15 10.94
C PRO A 218 2.73 -16.37 10.82
N ALA A 219 2.18 -16.86 11.94
CA ALA A 219 1.24 -17.98 11.93
C ALA A 219 -0.11 -17.63 11.28
N SER A 220 -0.74 -16.51 11.67
CA SER A 220 -2.01 -16.08 11.04
C SER A 220 -1.83 -15.73 9.57
N VAL A 221 -0.69 -15.13 9.19
CA VAL A 221 -0.38 -14.81 7.80
C VAL A 221 -0.18 -16.07 6.96
N ARG A 222 0.44 -17.14 7.49
CA ARG A 222 0.53 -18.43 6.77
C ARG A 222 -0.84 -19.04 6.52
N ILE A 223 -1.80 -18.92 7.45
CA ILE A 223 -3.17 -19.38 7.23
C ILE A 223 -3.81 -18.60 6.07
N LYS A 224 -3.67 -17.27 6.06
CA LYS A 224 -4.17 -16.40 4.98
C LYS A 224 -3.49 -16.69 3.63
N ALA A 225 -2.19 -16.98 3.62
CA ALA A 225 -1.44 -17.36 2.43
C ALA A 225 -1.89 -18.71 1.84
N ARG A 226 -2.15 -19.71 2.69
CA ARG A 226 -2.77 -20.99 2.25
C ARG A 226 -4.14 -20.75 1.64
N TRP A 227 -4.96 -19.92 2.29
CA TRP A 227 -6.28 -19.54 1.80
C TRP A 227 -6.22 -18.88 0.41
N VAL A 228 -5.23 -18.00 0.17
CA VAL A 228 -4.93 -17.40 -1.14
C VAL A 228 -4.65 -18.46 -2.20
N ARG A 229 -3.83 -19.48 -1.88
CA ARG A 229 -3.53 -20.59 -2.79
C ARG A 229 -4.78 -21.42 -3.10
N GLU A 230 -5.50 -21.83 -2.06
CA GLU A 230 -6.71 -22.66 -2.18
C GLU A 230 -7.80 -22.01 -3.03
N ARG A 231 -7.93 -20.68 -2.95
CA ARG A 231 -8.93 -19.90 -3.67
C ARG A 231 -8.42 -19.27 -4.96
N GLN A 232 -7.18 -19.59 -5.34
CA GLN A 232 -6.54 -19.11 -6.57
C GLN A 232 -6.57 -17.58 -6.68
N LEU A 233 -6.36 -16.90 -5.55
CA LEU A 233 -6.32 -15.44 -5.52
C LEU A 233 -4.97 -14.93 -6.02
N GLY A 234 -4.96 -13.65 -6.41
CA GLY A 234 -3.78 -13.03 -7.01
C GLY A 234 -2.59 -12.89 -6.06
N GLY A 235 -2.78 -12.93 -4.73
CA GLY A 235 -1.70 -12.74 -3.77
C GLY A 235 -2.11 -12.12 -2.44
N LEU A 236 -1.12 -11.62 -1.69
CA LEU A 236 -1.28 -10.89 -0.44
C LEU A 236 -0.84 -9.43 -0.57
N MET A 237 -1.39 -8.57 0.28
CA MET A 237 -1.04 -7.16 0.43
C MET A 237 -0.90 -6.80 1.91
N TYR A 238 0.07 -5.94 2.26
CA TYR A 238 0.33 -5.49 3.64
C TYR A 238 0.29 -3.97 3.76
N TRP A 239 -0.48 -3.49 4.74
CA TRP A 239 -0.44 -2.13 5.26
C TRP A 239 0.23 -2.15 6.65
N THR A 240 1.48 -1.70 6.82
CA THR A 240 2.43 -1.21 5.79
C THR A 240 3.71 -2.03 5.83
N GLY A 241 4.39 -2.16 4.70
CA GLY A 241 5.62 -2.98 4.62
C GLY A 241 6.73 -2.47 5.53
N SER A 242 6.79 -1.15 5.75
CA SER A 242 7.76 -0.52 6.65
C SER A 242 7.47 -0.76 8.14
N ALA A 243 6.27 -1.23 8.47
CA ALA A 243 5.88 -1.64 9.82
C ALA A 243 6.15 -3.13 10.10
N ASP A 244 6.71 -3.88 9.15
CA ASP A 244 7.05 -5.28 9.34
C ASP A 244 8.29 -5.47 10.24
N ARG A 245 8.44 -6.67 10.79
CA ARG A 245 9.64 -7.11 11.52
C ARG A 245 10.60 -7.86 10.60
N PRO A 246 11.91 -7.88 10.90
CA PRO A 246 12.87 -8.67 10.13
C PRO A 246 12.85 -10.16 10.51
N GLY A 247 13.50 -10.98 9.68
CA GLY A 247 13.77 -12.39 9.98
C GLY A 247 12.51 -13.25 10.12
N ARG A 248 12.53 -14.19 11.06
CA ARG A 248 11.44 -15.16 11.27
C ARG A 248 10.09 -14.54 11.68
N GLU A 249 10.12 -13.30 12.16
CA GLU A 249 8.94 -12.55 12.58
C GLU A 249 8.31 -11.75 11.44
N SER A 250 8.96 -11.68 10.27
CA SER A 250 8.43 -10.95 9.12
C SER A 250 7.14 -11.55 8.60
N LEU A 251 6.09 -10.74 8.59
CA LEU A 251 4.79 -11.06 7.99
C LEU A 251 4.91 -11.18 6.46
N VAL A 252 5.67 -10.27 5.83
CA VAL A 252 5.90 -10.28 4.37
C VAL A 252 6.62 -11.56 3.94
N SER A 253 7.61 -11.99 4.73
CA SER A 253 8.35 -13.24 4.49
C SER A 253 7.47 -14.46 4.71
N ALA A 254 6.70 -14.50 5.80
CA ALA A 254 5.82 -15.62 6.10
C ALA A 254 4.79 -15.86 4.99
N GLY A 255 4.16 -14.79 4.50
CA GLY A 255 3.21 -14.88 3.39
C GLY A 255 3.86 -15.30 2.09
N TYR A 256 5.04 -14.74 1.76
CA TYR A 256 5.80 -15.14 0.57
C TYR A 256 6.16 -16.63 0.56
N LEU A 257 6.78 -17.12 1.64
CA LEU A 257 7.24 -18.51 1.73
C LEU A 257 6.07 -19.48 1.59
N GLU A 258 4.96 -19.21 2.29
CA GLU A 258 3.78 -20.08 2.25
C GLU A 258 3.08 -20.04 0.88
N MET A 259 2.91 -18.85 0.28
CA MET A 259 2.33 -18.74 -1.06
C MET A 259 3.16 -19.49 -2.10
N HIS A 260 4.48 -19.55 -1.95
CA HIS A 260 5.39 -20.23 -2.89
C HIS A 260 5.73 -21.68 -2.50
N GLY A 261 5.26 -22.18 -1.35
CA GLY A 261 5.51 -23.55 -0.88
C GLY A 261 6.94 -23.79 -0.40
N TYR A 262 7.63 -22.74 0.04
CA TYR A 262 8.96 -22.85 0.64
C TYR A 262 8.85 -23.19 2.13
N ALA A 263 9.86 -23.89 2.66
CA ALA A 263 9.93 -24.17 4.09
C ALA A 263 10.06 -22.86 4.90
N PRO A 264 9.50 -22.79 6.12
CA PRO A 264 9.73 -21.66 7.04
C PRO A 264 11.22 -21.49 7.33
N LEU A 265 11.65 -20.22 7.48
CA LEU A 265 13.00 -19.84 7.94
C LEU A 265 13.19 -20.12 9.44
#